data_AF-A0A8T2Y8M9-F1
#
_entry.id   AF-A0A8T2Y8M9-F1
#
_cell.length_a   1.000
_cell.length_b   1.000
_cell.length_c   1.000
_cell.angle_alpha   90.00
_cell.angle_beta   90.00
_cell.angle_gamma   90.00
#
_symmetry.space_group_name_H-M   'P 1'
#
loop_
_entity.id
_entity.type
_entity.pdbx_description
1 polymer ?
#
loop_
_entity_poly.entity_id
_entity_poly.type
_entity_poly.pdbx_seq_one_letter_code
_entity_poly.pdbx_strand_id
1 'polypeptide(L)'
;MAVSVCLVLFIVLPAIVFIVHRSSRFRRLRLPPGSLGLPFVGETLQLISAYKTENPEPFIDERVNRFGSLFKTHIFGEPTVFSVDPETNRFILQNEGKLFECSYPGSISNLLGKHSLLLMTGNLHKKMHSLTMSFANSSIIRDHLLVDIDRLIRLNLDSWSDRVLLMEEAKKTTFELTMKQLMSFDPCEWTESLRREYVLVIEGFFSVPLPILSPTYRRAIKARTKVAEALSLVVKQRRIESESGEKKKDMLGALLASDDHGGFSDEEIVDFLVALLVAGYETTSTSMTLAVKFLTETPLALAQIK
;
A
#
# COMPACT_ATOMS: atom_id res chain seq x y z
N MET A 1 -34.84 -1.21 36.42
CA MET A 1 -34.22 -2.56 36.39
C MET A 1 -34.72 -3.41 35.24
N ALA A 2 -36.03 -3.65 35.07
CA ALA A 2 -36.56 -4.53 34.01
C ALA A 2 -36.22 -4.07 32.57
N VAL A 3 -36.27 -2.76 32.30
CA VAL A 3 -35.97 -2.20 30.96
C VAL A 3 -34.52 -2.44 30.55
N SER A 4 -33.57 -2.28 31.48
CA SER A 4 -32.14 -2.53 31.23
C SER A 4 -31.84 -4.01 30.99
N VAL A 5 -32.53 -4.92 31.70
CA VAL A 5 -32.39 -6.37 31.51
C VAL A 5 -32.94 -6.81 30.14
N CYS A 6 -34.08 -6.26 29.72
CA CYS A 6 -34.64 -6.54 28.39
C CYS A 6 -33.74 -6.04 27.25
N LEU A 7 -33.13 -4.84 27.38
CA LEU A 7 -32.17 -4.31 26.41
C LEU A 7 -30.91 -5.17 26.29
N VAL A 8 -30.37 -5.65 27.42
CA VAL A 8 -29.22 -6.56 27.42
C VAL A 8 -29.58 -7.88 26.75
N LEU A 9 -30.74 -8.48 27.07
CA LEU A 9 -31.19 -9.70 26.42
C LEU A 9 -31.42 -9.52 24.92
N PHE A 10 -31.96 -8.38 24.49
CA PHE A 10 -32.21 -8.07 23.07
C PHE A 10 -30.93 -7.94 22.24
N ILE A 11 -29.80 -7.58 22.85
CA ILE A 11 -28.50 -7.50 22.16
C ILE A 11 -27.72 -8.83 22.29
N VAL A 12 -27.79 -9.47 23.46
CA VAL A 12 -26.99 -10.67 23.77
C VAL A 12 -27.52 -11.91 23.08
N LEU A 13 -28.85 -12.12 23.00
CA LEU A 13 -29.42 -13.30 22.34
C LEU A 13 -29.07 -13.35 20.83
N PRO A 14 -29.27 -12.27 20.04
CA PRO A 14 -28.88 -12.28 18.63
C PRO A 14 -27.37 -12.47 18.44
N ALA A 15 -26.54 -11.89 19.31
CA ALA A 15 -25.10 -12.09 19.27
C ALA A 15 -24.71 -13.56 19.53
N ILE A 16 -25.33 -14.21 20.53
CA ILE A 16 -25.11 -15.63 20.83
C ILE A 16 -25.59 -16.51 19.68
N VAL A 17 -26.79 -16.27 19.15
CA VAL A 17 -27.33 -17.01 18.00
C VAL A 17 -26.42 -16.86 16.79
N PHE A 18 -25.93 -15.65 16.52
CA PHE A 18 -24.96 -15.38 15.47
C PHE A 18 -23.64 -16.13 15.67
N ILE A 19 -23.08 -16.12 16.89
CA ILE A 19 -21.85 -16.85 17.22
C ILE A 19 -22.03 -18.36 17.04
N VAL A 20 -23.14 -18.92 17.52
CA VAL A 20 -23.45 -20.36 17.41
C VAL A 20 -23.65 -20.76 15.95
N HIS A 21 -24.41 -19.95 15.19
CA HIS A 21 -24.65 -20.21 13.77
C HIS A 21 -23.36 -20.12 12.94
N ARG A 22 -22.53 -19.10 13.23
CA ARG A 22 -21.21 -18.91 12.62
C ARG A 22 -20.30 -20.10 12.93
N SER A 23 -20.22 -20.51 14.20
CA SER A 23 -19.42 -21.66 14.64
C SER A 23 -19.88 -22.97 13.97
N SER A 24 -21.20 -23.20 13.85
CA SER A 24 -21.71 -24.43 13.23
C SER A 24 -21.44 -24.49 11.72
N ARG A 25 -21.56 -23.36 11.00
CA ARG A 25 -21.25 -23.26 9.57
C ARG A 25 -19.79 -23.59 9.30
N PHE A 26 -18.88 -23.04 10.10
CA PHE A 26 -17.44 -23.27 9.93
C PHE A 26 -16.98 -24.66 10.40
N ARG A 27 -17.71 -25.34 11.28
CA ARG A 27 -17.41 -26.74 11.67
C ARG A 27 -17.71 -27.76 10.57
N ARG A 28 -18.63 -27.47 9.65
CA ARG A 28 -18.97 -28.38 8.53
C ARG A 28 -17.91 -28.41 7.44
N LEU A 29 -17.04 -27.41 7.40
CA LEU A 29 -15.94 -27.29 6.47
C LEU A 29 -14.66 -27.75 7.18
N ARG A 30 -13.83 -28.57 6.54
CA ARG A 30 -12.51 -29.00 7.06
C ARG A 30 -11.51 -27.84 6.99
N LEU A 31 -11.78 -26.77 7.74
CA LEU A 31 -10.98 -25.55 7.74
C LEU A 31 -9.77 -25.67 8.64
N PRO A 32 -8.72 -24.86 8.40
CA PRO A 32 -7.58 -24.76 9.31
C PRO A 32 -8.01 -24.46 10.76
N PRO A 33 -7.20 -24.88 11.76
CA PRO A 33 -7.40 -24.49 13.15
C PRO A 33 -7.32 -22.97 13.30
N GLY A 34 -7.84 -22.41 14.39
CA GLY A 34 -7.74 -20.97 14.66
C GLY A 34 -9.00 -20.34 15.25
N SER A 35 -8.90 -19.05 15.57
CA SER A 35 -9.92 -18.27 16.26
C SER A 35 -10.45 -17.15 15.37
N LEU A 36 -11.78 -17.02 15.27
CA LEU A 36 -12.41 -15.92 14.53
C LEU A 36 -12.53 -14.63 15.36
N GLY A 37 -11.96 -14.58 16.57
CA GLY A 37 -11.97 -13.41 17.44
C GLY A 37 -13.38 -12.93 17.81
N LEU A 38 -13.50 -11.62 18.04
CA LEU A 38 -14.76 -10.97 18.40
C LEU A 38 -15.79 -11.01 17.25
N PRO A 39 -17.10 -10.97 17.52
CA PRO A 39 -18.11 -10.80 16.48
C PRO A 39 -17.86 -9.53 15.65
N PHE A 40 -18.04 -9.62 14.33
CA PHE A 40 -17.87 -8.55 13.33
C PHE A 40 -16.46 -7.95 13.16
N VAL A 41 -15.70 -7.78 14.24
CA VAL A 41 -14.36 -7.16 14.22
C VAL A 41 -13.25 -8.21 14.15
N GLY A 42 -13.50 -9.39 14.70
CA GLY A 42 -12.51 -10.46 14.79
C GLY A 42 -11.29 -10.07 15.61
N GLU A 43 -10.11 -10.22 15.03
CA GLU A 43 -8.80 -9.90 15.62
C GLU A 43 -8.20 -8.61 15.02
N THR A 44 -8.97 -7.87 14.20
CA THR A 44 -8.50 -6.68 13.45
C THR A 44 -7.86 -5.62 14.35
N LEU A 45 -8.45 -5.32 15.52
CA LEU A 45 -7.92 -4.29 16.42
C LEU A 45 -6.60 -4.74 17.07
N GLN A 46 -6.46 -6.04 17.36
CA GLN A 46 -5.21 -6.59 17.89
C GLN A 46 -4.12 -6.54 16.83
N LEU A 47 -4.45 -6.88 15.58
CA LEU A 47 -3.54 -6.75 14.43
C LEU A 47 -3.10 -5.30 14.26
N ILE A 48 -4.03 -4.36 14.13
CA ILE A 48 -3.72 -2.93 13.99
C ILE A 48 -2.89 -2.42 15.18
N SER A 49 -3.18 -2.86 16.40
CA SER A 49 -2.40 -2.50 17.59
C SER A 49 -0.98 -3.05 17.53
N ALA A 50 -0.79 -4.28 17.07
CA ALA A 50 0.53 -4.89 16.92
C ALA A 50 1.39 -4.13 15.90
N TYR A 51 0.82 -3.74 14.75
CA TYR A 51 1.54 -2.94 13.75
C TYR A 51 1.83 -1.49 14.17
N LYS A 52 1.38 -1.07 15.36
CA LYS A 52 1.72 0.23 15.97
C LYS A 52 2.79 0.13 17.04
N THR A 53 3.30 -1.07 17.35
CA THR A 53 4.44 -1.26 18.26
C THR A 53 5.75 -1.38 17.48
N GLU A 54 6.88 -1.33 18.19
CA GLU A 54 8.21 -1.54 17.60
C GLU A 54 8.42 -2.97 17.08
N ASN A 55 7.69 -3.94 17.64
CA ASN A 55 7.74 -5.34 17.23
C ASN A 55 6.32 -5.92 17.06
N PRO A 56 5.82 -6.05 15.82
CA PRO A 56 4.51 -6.65 15.53
C PRO A 56 4.53 -8.18 15.50
N GLU A 57 5.70 -8.83 15.45
CA GLU A 57 5.87 -10.28 15.26
C GLU A 57 5.11 -11.14 16.29
N PRO A 58 5.05 -10.79 17.59
CA PRO A 58 4.37 -11.60 18.60
C PRO A 58 2.91 -11.90 18.27
N PHE A 59 2.21 -10.99 17.57
CA PHE A 59 0.83 -11.24 17.16
C PHE A 59 0.72 -12.48 16.25
N ILE A 60 1.65 -12.66 15.31
CA ILE A 60 1.66 -13.83 14.42
C ILE A 60 2.28 -15.03 15.14
N ASP A 61 3.39 -14.85 15.85
CA ASP A 61 4.12 -15.94 16.52
C ASP A 61 3.24 -16.70 17.52
N GLU A 62 2.44 -16.00 18.31
CA GLU A 62 1.51 -16.62 19.25
C GLU A 62 0.47 -17.51 18.54
N ARG A 63 0.03 -17.12 17.34
CA ARG A 63 -0.97 -17.87 16.55
C ARG A 63 -0.32 -19.07 15.87
N VAL A 64 0.88 -18.90 15.35
CA VAL A 64 1.67 -20.00 14.77
C VAL A 64 1.96 -21.06 15.84
N ASN A 65 2.39 -20.65 17.04
CA ASN A 65 2.67 -21.56 18.15
C ASN A 65 1.43 -22.34 18.60
N ARG A 66 0.23 -21.74 18.50
CA ARG A 66 -1.03 -22.35 18.96
C ARG A 66 -1.76 -23.17 17.90
N PHE A 67 -1.67 -22.77 16.64
CA PHE A 67 -2.51 -23.30 15.55
C PHE A 67 -1.70 -23.90 14.40
N GLY A 68 -0.38 -23.73 14.37
CA GLY A 68 0.49 -24.16 13.29
C GLY A 68 0.64 -23.11 12.17
N SER A 69 1.35 -23.50 11.11
CA SER A 69 1.74 -22.60 10.00
C SER A 69 0.58 -22.10 9.14
N LEU A 70 -0.59 -22.75 9.24
CA LEU A 70 -1.81 -22.39 8.52
C LEU A 70 -2.98 -22.33 9.51
N PHE A 71 -3.58 -21.16 9.67
CA PHE A 71 -4.67 -20.97 10.63
C PHE A 71 -5.75 -20.02 10.11
N LYS A 72 -6.97 -20.17 10.62
CA LYS A 72 -8.07 -19.23 10.35
C LYS A 72 -8.12 -18.12 11.39
N THR A 73 -8.43 -16.92 10.92
CA THR A 73 -8.71 -15.74 11.73
C THR A 73 -9.87 -14.95 11.14
N HIS A 74 -10.18 -13.80 11.70
CA HIS A 74 -11.08 -12.83 11.10
C HIS A 74 -10.46 -11.45 11.23
N ILE A 75 -10.05 -10.86 10.11
CA ILE A 75 -9.38 -9.58 10.07
C ILE A 75 -9.97 -8.72 8.96
N PHE A 76 -10.02 -7.41 9.18
CA PHE A 76 -10.57 -6.43 8.24
C PHE A 76 -12.00 -6.70 7.77
N GLY A 77 -12.82 -7.32 8.63
CA GLY A 77 -14.23 -7.61 8.34
C GLY A 77 -14.48 -8.95 7.66
N GLU A 78 -13.42 -9.70 7.32
CA GLU A 78 -13.54 -10.94 6.55
C GLU A 78 -12.97 -12.15 7.32
N PRO A 79 -13.57 -13.36 7.18
CA PRO A 79 -12.92 -14.60 7.58
C PRO A 79 -11.69 -14.85 6.71
N THR A 80 -10.53 -15.04 7.33
CA THR A 80 -9.25 -15.12 6.63
C THR A 80 -8.52 -16.41 6.99
N VAL A 81 -7.88 -17.04 6.02
CA VAL A 81 -6.86 -18.06 6.27
C VAL A 81 -5.50 -17.39 6.18
N PHE A 82 -4.74 -17.42 7.27
CA PHE A 82 -3.39 -16.88 7.36
C PHE A 82 -2.38 -18.01 7.17
N SER A 83 -1.36 -17.76 6.35
CA SER A 83 -0.34 -18.74 5.98
C SER A 83 1.06 -18.16 6.21
N VAL A 84 1.83 -18.82 7.07
CA VAL A 84 3.30 -18.64 7.18
C VAL A 84 4.05 -19.79 6.50
N ASP A 85 3.33 -20.67 5.83
CA ASP A 85 3.86 -21.86 5.16
C ASP A 85 4.41 -21.53 3.76
N PRO A 86 5.72 -21.71 3.50
CA PRO A 86 6.32 -21.32 2.23
C PRO A 86 5.74 -22.04 1.01
N GLU A 87 5.43 -23.33 1.12
CA GLU A 87 4.84 -24.08 0.00
C GLU A 87 3.44 -23.60 -0.33
N THR A 88 2.61 -23.36 0.69
CA THR A 88 1.26 -22.79 0.54
C THR A 88 1.33 -21.40 -0.07
N ASN A 89 2.25 -20.55 0.41
CA ASN A 89 2.43 -19.19 -0.12
C ASN A 89 2.87 -19.22 -1.59
N ARG A 90 3.80 -20.12 -1.95
CA ARG A 90 4.19 -20.33 -3.35
C ARG A 90 3.01 -20.79 -4.21
N PHE A 91 2.21 -21.74 -3.71
CA PHE A 91 1.02 -22.23 -4.42
C PHE A 91 0.01 -21.11 -4.65
N ILE A 92 -0.25 -20.26 -3.65
CA ILE A 92 -1.14 -19.10 -3.78
C ILE A 92 -0.63 -18.15 -4.88
N LEU A 93 0.63 -17.72 -4.79
CA LEU A 93 1.22 -16.77 -5.73
C LEU A 93 1.28 -17.30 -7.17
N GLN A 94 1.50 -18.60 -7.36
CA GLN A 94 1.52 -19.23 -8.70
C GLN A 94 0.13 -19.43 -9.32
N ASN A 95 -0.94 -19.34 -8.53
CA ASN A 95 -2.32 -19.53 -8.96
C ASN A 95 -3.17 -18.26 -8.90
N GLU A 96 -2.52 -17.09 -8.85
CA GLU A 96 -3.15 -15.77 -9.00
C GLU A 96 -3.91 -15.67 -10.34
N GLY A 97 -5.14 -15.17 -10.31
CA GLY A 97 -6.06 -15.10 -11.44
C GLY A 97 -6.69 -16.44 -11.85
N LYS A 98 -6.47 -17.52 -11.10
CA LYS A 98 -7.05 -18.86 -11.36
C LYS A 98 -7.81 -19.40 -10.16
N LEU A 99 -7.12 -19.55 -9.03
CA LEU A 99 -7.67 -20.05 -7.76
C LEU A 99 -7.74 -18.95 -6.71
N PHE A 100 -6.85 -17.96 -6.82
CA PHE A 100 -6.75 -16.81 -5.93
C PHE A 100 -6.84 -15.53 -6.75
N GLU A 101 -7.24 -14.46 -6.09
CA GLU A 101 -7.29 -13.12 -6.65
C GLU A 101 -6.82 -12.13 -5.59
N CYS A 102 -6.04 -11.15 -6.02
CA CYS A 102 -5.61 -10.04 -5.21
C CYS A 102 -6.81 -9.33 -4.57
N SER A 103 -6.87 -9.33 -3.23
CA SER A 103 -7.97 -8.74 -2.48
C SER A 103 -7.45 -8.04 -1.23
N TYR A 104 -7.35 -6.71 -1.32
CA TYR A 104 -6.85 -5.87 -0.24
C TYR A 104 -7.99 -5.34 0.65
N PRO A 105 -7.75 -5.11 1.94
CA PRO A 105 -8.70 -4.46 2.83
C PRO A 105 -9.25 -3.14 2.28
N GLY A 106 -10.50 -2.84 2.61
CA GLY A 106 -11.17 -1.59 2.23
C GLY A 106 -10.37 -0.32 2.57
N SER A 107 -9.55 -0.35 3.63
CA SER A 107 -8.70 0.80 3.98
C SER A 107 -7.66 1.11 2.91
N ILE A 108 -7.08 0.09 2.28
CA ILE A 108 -6.05 0.22 1.25
C ILE A 108 -6.71 0.48 -0.10
N SER A 109 -7.70 -0.32 -0.47
CA SER A 109 -8.34 -0.24 -1.79
C SER A 109 -9.04 1.11 -2.03
N ASN A 110 -9.75 1.64 -1.02
CA ASN A 110 -10.41 2.94 -1.14
C ASN A 110 -9.42 4.11 -1.28
N LEU A 111 -8.27 4.03 -0.62
CA LEU A 111 -7.27 5.11 -0.63
C LEU A 111 -6.42 5.08 -1.89
N LEU A 112 -6.10 3.90 -2.42
CA LEU A 112 -5.40 3.75 -3.70
C LEU A 112 -6.27 4.10 -4.91
N GLY A 113 -7.59 3.87 -4.82
CA GLY A 113 -8.53 4.09 -5.91
C GLY A 113 -8.81 2.83 -6.73
N LYS A 114 -10.00 2.79 -7.32
CA LYS A 114 -10.56 1.64 -8.06
C LYS A 114 -9.76 1.27 -9.30
N HIS A 115 -9.01 2.21 -9.87
CA HIS A 115 -8.16 1.98 -11.05
C HIS A 115 -6.68 1.86 -10.67
N SER A 116 -6.35 1.62 -9.41
CA SER A 116 -4.98 1.32 -9.00
C SER A 116 -4.51 -0.01 -9.57
N LEU A 117 -3.20 -0.10 -9.90
CA LEU A 117 -2.60 -1.34 -10.39
C LEU A 117 -2.85 -2.53 -9.44
N LEU A 118 -2.96 -2.27 -8.14
CA LEU A 118 -3.19 -3.28 -7.11
C LEU A 118 -4.58 -3.92 -7.18
N LEU A 119 -5.58 -3.20 -7.68
CA LEU A 119 -6.97 -3.65 -7.76
C LEU A 119 -7.39 -4.04 -9.17
N MET A 120 -6.56 -3.75 -10.18
CA MET A 120 -6.79 -4.19 -11.55
C MET A 120 -6.62 -5.71 -11.64
N THR A 121 -7.39 -6.33 -12.52
CA THR A 121 -7.38 -7.78 -12.75
C THR A 121 -7.30 -8.12 -14.23
N GLY A 122 -6.97 -9.38 -14.55
CA GLY A 122 -6.97 -9.91 -15.91
C GLY A 122 -6.07 -9.16 -16.90
N ASN A 123 -6.60 -8.90 -18.11
CA ASN A 123 -5.86 -8.27 -19.21
C ASN A 123 -5.46 -6.83 -18.91
N LEU A 124 -6.30 -6.08 -18.20
CA LEU A 124 -6.00 -4.69 -17.83
C LEU A 124 -4.79 -4.64 -16.88
N HIS A 125 -4.77 -5.48 -15.85
CA HIS A 125 -3.61 -5.62 -14.97
C HIS A 125 -2.35 -5.97 -15.76
N LYS A 126 -2.41 -6.99 -16.62
CA LYS A 126 -1.26 -7.43 -17.43
C LYS A 126 -0.71 -6.28 -18.30
N LYS A 127 -1.59 -5.50 -18.93
CA LYS A 127 -1.21 -4.34 -19.74
C LYS A 127 -0.53 -3.27 -18.90
N MET A 128 -1.16 -2.84 -17.80
CA MET A 128 -0.63 -1.77 -16.95
C MET A 128 0.65 -2.16 -16.24
N HIS A 129 0.77 -3.43 -15.83
CA HIS A 129 2.02 -3.99 -15.31
C HIS A 129 3.12 -4.01 -16.37
N SER A 130 2.82 -4.43 -17.61
CA SER A 130 3.79 -4.40 -18.72
C SER A 130 4.24 -2.97 -19.04
N LEU A 131 3.33 -2.00 -19.02
CA LEU A 131 3.66 -0.59 -19.19
C LEU A 131 4.59 -0.11 -18.06
N THR A 132 4.28 -0.43 -16.81
CA THR A 132 5.12 -0.10 -15.66
C THR A 132 6.54 -0.66 -15.82
N MET A 133 6.64 -1.95 -16.15
CA MET A 133 7.92 -2.62 -16.37
C MET A 133 8.70 -2.08 -17.57
N SER A 134 8.02 -1.50 -18.56
CA SER A 134 8.70 -0.88 -19.69
C SER A 134 9.58 0.30 -19.25
N PHE A 135 9.24 0.99 -18.16
CA PHE A 135 10.02 2.09 -17.56
C PHE A 135 11.12 1.63 -16.59
N ALA A 136 11.19 0.32 -16.33
CA ALA A 136 12.22 -0.31 -15.50
C ALA A 136 13.06 -1.32 -16.32
N ASN A 137 13.11 -1.16 -17.64
CA ASN A 137 13.96 -1.99 -18.50
C ASN A 137 15.44 -1.57 -18.39
N SER A 138 16.35 -2.46 -18.79
CA SER A 138 17.79 -2.26 -18.60
C SER A 138 18.36 -1.01 -19.31
N SER A 139 17.85 -0.64 -20.48
CA SER A 139 18.33 0.56 -21.18
C SER A 139 17.82 1.84 -20.53
N ILE A 140 16.55 1.91 -20.15
CA ILE A 140 16.00 3.08 -19.43
C ILE A 140 16.68 3.25 -18.08
N ILE A 141 16.95 2.14 -17.37
CA ILE A 141 17.67 2.19 -16.10
C ILE A 141 19.04 2.85 -16.32
N ARG A 142 19.82 2.34 -17.28
CA ARG A 142 21.18 2.80 -17.53
C ARG A 142 21.24 4.25 -18.03
N ASP A 143 20.39 4.59 -18.99
CA ASP A 143 20.51 5.84 -19.75
C ASP A 143 19.79 7.02 -19.11
N HIS A 144 18.82 6.76 -18.23
CA HIS A 144 17.99 7.81 -17.61
C HIS A 144 17.93 7.67 -16.09
N LEU A 145 17.52 6.51 -15.59
CA LEU A 145 17.21 6.37 -14.16
C LEU A 145 18.45 6.53 -13.28
N LEU A 146 19.59 5.94 -13.64
CA LEU A 146 20.82 6.06 -12.85
C LEU A 146 21.30 7.51 -12.72
N VAL A 147 21.10 8.31 -13.76
CA VAL A 147 21.48 9.74 -13.76
C VAL A 147 20.59 10.52 -12.78
N ASP A 148 19.28 10.29 -12.82
CA ASP A 148 18.36 10.94 -11.88
C ASP A 148 18.56 10.46 -10.44
N ILE A 149 18.85 9.17 -10.24
CA ILE A 149 19.20 8.61 -8.92
C ILE A 149 20.44 9.30 -8.36
N ASP A 150 21.56 9.32 -9.08
CA ASP A 150 22.81 9.92 -8.59
C ASP A 150 22.62 11.41 -8.29
N ARG A 151 21.96 12.15 -9.19
CA ARG A 151 21.68 13.57 -9.02
C ARG A 151 20.82 13.85 -7.78
N LEU A 152 19.69 13.14 -7.62
CA LEU A 152 18.75 13.38 -6.51
C LEU A 152 19.31 12.90 -5.17
N ILE A 153 20.07 11.81 -5.14
CA ILE A 153 20.76 11.37 -3.93
C ILE A 153 21.78 12.42 -3.51
N ARG A 154 22.65 12.90 -4.41
CA ARG A 154 23.63 13.96 -4.09
C ARG A 154 22.95 15.22 -3.60
N LEU A 155 21.92 15.69 -4.31
CA LEU A 155 21.14 16.87 -3.94
C LEU A 155 20.61 16.77 -2.50
N ASN A 156 20.05 15.62 -2.12
CA ASN A 156 19.54 15.44 -0.77
C ASN A 156 20.66 15.31 0.26
N LEU A 157 21.72 14.53 -0.02
CA LEU A 157 22.86 14.38 0.88
C LEU A 157 23.57 15.71 1.15
N ASP A 158 23.71 16.58 0.14
CA ASP A 158 24.32 17.91 0.29
C ASP A 158 23.47 18.85 1.16
N SER A 159 22.17 18.55 1.32
CA SER A 159 21.25 19.30 2.18
C SER A 159 21.19 18.78 3.62
N TRP A 160 21.84 17.65 3.92
CA TRP A 160 21.84 17.07 5.25
C TRP A 160 22.65 17.91 6.23
N SER A 161 22.15 18.00 7.47
CA SER A 161 22.93 18.52 8.59
C SER A 161 23.73 17.39 9.26
N ASP A 162 24.51 17.72 10.29
CA ASP A 162 25.30 16.73 11.06
C ASP A 162 24.45 15.57 11.63
N ARG A 163 23.15 15.80 11.85
CA ARG A 163 22.19 14.80 12.32
C ARG A 163 20.91 14.86 11.51
N VAL A 164 20.46 13.71 11.02
CA VAL A 164 19.23 13.60 10.24
C VAL A 164 18.34 12.48 10.76
N LEU A 165 17.04 12.63 10.57
CA LEU A 165 16.09 11.54 10.71
C LEU A 165 16.11 10.72 9.41
N LEU A 166 16.94 9.68 9.38
CA LEU A 166 17.26 8.94 8.16
C LEU A 166 16.03 8.45 7.40
N MET A 167 15.01 7.95 8.11
CA MET A 167 13.77 7.49 7.46
C MET A 167 13.04 8.63 6.75
N GLU A 168 13.03 9.85 7.31
CA GLU A 168 12.39 11.01 6.69
C GLU A 168 13.14 11.45 5.44
N GLU A 169 14.48 11.49 5.50
CA GLU A 169 15.34 11.83 4.35
C GLU A 169 15.26 10.78 3.24
N ALA A 170 15.24 9.50 3.59
CA ALA A 170 15.06 8.40 2.64
C ALA A 170 13.69 8.50 1.95
N LYS A 171 12.62 8.73 2.73
CA LYS A 171 11.25 8.91 2.19
C LYS A 171 11.14 10.12 1.28
N LYS A 172 11.77 11.24 1.63
CA LYS A 172 11.83 12.44 0.78
C LYS A 172 12.54 12.12 -0.55
N THR A 173 13.73 11.54 -0.49
CA THR A 173 14.53 11.21 -1.68
C THR A 173 13.79 10.25 -2.61
N THR A 174 13.16 9.20 -2.07
CA THR A 174 12.42 8.24 -2.89
C THR A 174 11.12 8.81 -3.47
N PHE A 175 10.45 9.71 -2.74
CA PHE A 175 9.30 10.46 -3.27
C PHE A 175 9.70 11.30 -4.48
N GLU A 176 10.79 12.08 -4.34
CA GLU A 176 11.31 12.95 -5.40
C GLU A 176 11.71 12.14 -6.64
N LEU A 177 12.40 11.02 -6.45
CA LEU A 177 12.75 10.11 -7.54
C LEU A 177 11.49 9.57 -8.24
N THR A 178 10.48 9.16 -7.47
CA THR A 178 9.23 8.65 -8.03
C THR A 178 8.48 9.72 -8.82
N MET A 179 8.40 10.95 -8.29
CA MET A 179 7.82 12.10 -9.01
C MET A 179 8.55 12.41 -10.31
N LYS A 180 9.89 12.33 -10.30
CA LYS A 180 10.72 12.51 -11.48
C LYS A 180 10.43 11.45 -12.54
N GLN A 181 10.39 10.17 -12.16
CA GLN A 181 10.12 9.07 -13.09
C GLN A 181 8.71 9.09 -13.66
N LEU A 182 7.70 9.38 -12.83
CA LEU A 182 6.32 9.29 -13.25
C LEU A 182 5.88 10.48 -14.12
N MET A 183 6.36 11.68 -13.77
CA MET A 183 5.77 12.92 -14.30
C MET A 183 6.80 14.00 -14.67
N SER A 184 8.11 13.69 -14.59
CA SER A 184 9.21 14.61 -14.87
C SER A 184 9.28 15.84 -13.96
N PHE A 185 8.78 15.76 -12.71
CA PHE A 185 8.91 16.85 -11.74
C PHE A 185 10.23 16.77 -10.98
N ASP A 186 10.93 17.89 -10.89
CA ASP A 186 12.07 18.07 -9.98
C ASP A 186 11.60 18.59 -8.61
N PRO A 187 12.42 18.42 -7.54
CA PRO A 187 12.07 18.87 -6.21
C PRO A 187 11.76 20.36 -6.15
N CYS A 188 10.60 20.72 -5.62
CA CYS A 188 10.18 22.09 -5.35
C CYS A 188 9.16 22.15 -4.20
N GLU A 189 8.74 23.36 -3.83
CA GLU A 189 7.75 23.56 -2.74
C GLU A 189 6.43 22.81 -3.00
N TRP A 190 5.99 22.76 -4.26
CA TRP A 190 4.77 22.03 -4.62
C TRP A 190 4.91 20.52 -4.45
N THR A 191 6.02 19.91 -4.90
CA THR A 191 6.24 18.46 -4.72
C THR A 191 6.37 18.10 -3.25
N GLU A 192 6.99 18.96 -2.44
CA GLU A 192 7.08 18.79 -0.99
C GLU A 192 5.71 18.92 -0.30
N SER A 193 4.88 19.88 -0.71
CA SER A 193 3.50 19.99 -0.23
C SER A 193 2.68 18.75 -0.59
N LEU A 194 2.83 18.23 -1.81
CA LEU A 194 2.15 17.01 -2.24
C LEU A 194 2.61 15.82 -1.39
N ARG A 195 3.92 15.68 -1.14
CA ARG A 195 4.49 14.63 -0.28
C ARG A 195 3.87 14.63 1.12
N ARG A 196 3.70 15.81 1.73
CA ARG A 196 3.11 15.94 3.07
C ARG A 196 1.66 15.46 3.13
N GLU A 197 0.85 15.79 2.14
CA GLU A 197 -0.51 15.23 2.01
C GLU A 197 -0.45 13.72 1.77
N TYR A 198 0.52 13.27 0.96
CA TYR A 198 0.70 11.88 0.62
C TYR A 198 1.00 10.99 1.84
N VAL A 199 1.80 11.47 2.81
CA VAL A 199 2.06 10.76 4.07
C VAL A 199 0.75 10.43 4.80
N LEU A 200 -0.19 11.37 4.83
CA LEU A 200 -1.49 11.19 5.48
C LEU A 200 -2.34 10.12 4.80
N VAL A 201 -2.16 9.90 3.49
CA VAL A 201 -2.82 8.80 2.77
C VAL A 201 -2.28 7.45 3.28
N ILE A 202 -0.96 7.31 3.37
CA ILE A 202 -0.30 6.07 3.83
C ILE A 202 -0.70 5.72 5.27
N GLU A 203 -0.78 6.71 6.16
CA GLU A 203 -1.25 6.52 7.54
C GLU A 203 -2.65 5.88 7.63
N GLY A 204 -3.48 6.07 6.59
CA GLY A 204 -4.82 5.50 6.52
C GLY A 204 -4.87 3.99 6.25
N PHE A 205 -3.81 3.38 5.70
CA PHE A 205 -3.81 1.99 5.23
C PHE A 205 -4.04 0.99 6.35
N PHE A 206 -3.40 1.22 7.49
CA PHE A 206 -3.48 0.36 8.69
C PHE A 206 -4.44 0.94 9.74
N SER A 207 -5.57 1.48 9.28
CA SER A 207 -6.61 2.04 10.15
C SER A 207 -7.97 1.39 9.89
N VAL A 208 -8.90 1.54 10.84
CA VAL A 208 -10.26 1.03 10.65
C VAL A 208 -10.93 1.82 9.50
N PRO A 209 -11.43 1.15 8.44
CA PRO A 209 -11.96 1.80 7.24
C PRO A 209 -13.36 2.41 7.42
N LEU A 210 -13.60 3.05 8.56
CA LEU A 210 -14.86 3.69 8.92
C LEU A 210 -14.57 5.14 9.36
N PRO A 211 -14.83 6.16 8.52
CA PRO A 211 -14.45 7.55 8.80
C PRO A 211 -15.10 8.12 10.08
N ILE A 212 -16.23 7.54 10.50
CA ILE A 212 -16.93 7.91 11.73
C ILE A 212 -16.15 7.43 12.96
N LEU A 213 -15.55 6.24 12.89
CA LEU A 213 -14.85 5.57 14.00
C LEU A 213 -13.33 5.80 14.00
N SER A 214 -12.75 6.27 12.89
CA SER A 214 -11.31 6.46 12.73
C SER A 214 -10.98 7.88 12.25
N PRO A 215 -10.49 8.77 13.14
CA PRO A 215 -10.05 10.11 12.74
C PRO A 215 -8.86 10.05 11.77
N THR A 216 -7.98 9.06 11.92
CA THR A 216 -6.87 8.79 10.98
C THR A 216 -7.40 8.49 9.58
N TYR A 217 -8.36 7.57 9.45
CA TYR A 217 -8.94 7.22 8.15
C TYR A 217 -9.67 8.40 7.51
N ARG A 218 -10.40 9.18 8.32
CA ARG A 218 -11.06 10.41 7.85
C ARG A 218 -10.06 11.42 7.29
N ARG A 219 -8.91 11.59 7.95
CA ARG A 219 -7.83 12.46 7.50
C ARG A 219 -7.20 11.93 6.20
N ALA A 220 -6.95 10.62 6.13
CA ALA A 220 -6.42 9.96 4.95
C ALA A 220 -7.32 10.14 3.72
N ILE A 221 -8.65 10.01 3.87
CA ILE A 221 -9.59 10.27 2.77
C ILE A 221 -9.50 11.72 2.28
N LYS A 222 -9.46 12.70 3.20
CA LYS A 222 -9.32 14.11 2.82
C LYS A 222 -8.00 14.37 2.09
N ALA A 223 -6.90 13.78 2.58
CA ALA A 223 -5.60 13.89 1.96
C ALA A 223 -5.59 13.24 0.57
N ARG A 224 -6.20 12.06 0.42
CA ARG A 224 -6.38 11.37 -0.86
C ARG A 224 -7.12 12.25 -1.86
N THR A 225 -8.19 12.93 -1.44
CA THR A 225 -8.91 13.89 -2.29
C THR A 225 -7.98 15.00 -2.79
N LYS A 226 -7.22 15.64 -1.90
CA LYS A 226 -6.27 16.70 -2.30
C LYS A 226 -5.17 16.21 -3.24
N VAL A 227 -4.61 15.02 -2.98
CA VAL A 227 -3.61 14.40 -3.85
C VAL A 227 -4.20 14.13 -5.23
N ALA A 228 -5.40 13.54 -5.29
CA ALA A 228 -6.07 13.25 -6.56
C ALA A 228 -6.41 14.53 -7.34
N GLU A 229 -6.84 15.60 -6.66
CA GLU A 229 -7.08 16.91 -7.28
C GLU A 229 -5.80 17.51 -7.85
N ALA A 230 -4.70 17.49 -7.08
CA ALA A 230 -3.40 17.99 -7.53
C ALA A 230 -2.88 17.21 -8.75
N LEU A 231 -2.97 15.87 -8.73
CA LEU A 231 -2.59 15.04 -9.86
C LEU A 231 -3.52 15.21 -11.06
N SER A 232 -4.82 15.42 -10.84
CA SER A 232 -5.78 15.68 -11.93
C SER A 232 -5.42 16.96 -12.69
N LEU A 233 -4.97 18.01 -12.00
CA LEU A 233 -4.48 19.23 -12.65
C LEU A 233 -3.25 18.94 -13.52
N VAL A 234 -2.30 18.13 -13.02
CA VAL A 234 -1.13 17.71 -13.80
C VAL A 234 -1.52 16.92 -15.05
N VAL A 235 -2.44 15.96 -14.91
CA VAL A 235 -2.90 15.12 -16.02
C VAL A 235 -3.60 15.96 -17.09
N LYS A 236 -4.52 16.86 -16.69
CA LYS A 236 -5.21 17.77 -17.61
C LYS A 236 -4.25 18.67 -18.36
N GLN A 237 -3.31 19.28 -17.64
CA GLN A 237 -2.30 20.14 -18.25
C GLN A 237 -1.44 19.35 -19.24
N ARG A 238 -1.00 18.15 -18.86
CA ARG A 238 -0.20 17.29 -19.76
C ARG A 238 -0.97 16.82 -20.98
N ARG A 239 -2.29 16.62 -20.87
CA ARG A 239 -3.15 16.27 -22.00
C ARG A 239 -3.21 17.41 -23.03
N ILE A 240 -3.40 18.65 -22.56
CA ILE A 240 -3.38 19.85 -23.41
C ILE A 240 -2.01 20.00 -24.10
N GLU A 241 -0.90 19.85 -23.35
CA GLU A 241 0.46 19.86 -23.89
C GLU A 241 0.63 18.82 -25.01
N SER A 242 0.17 17.58 -24.77
CA SER A 242 0.24 16.49 -25.74
C SER A 242 -0.58 16.76 -27.00
N GLU A 243 -1.77 17.34 -26.87
CA GLU A 243 -2.62 17.75 -28.00
C GLU A 243 -1.98 18.89 -28.81
N SER A 244 -1.21 19.76 -28.16
CA SER A 244 -0.40 20.80 -28.83
C SER A 244 0.90 20.29 -29.46
N GLY A 245 1.20 19.00 -29.31
CA GLY A 245 2.37 18.33 -29.90
C GLY A 245 3.56 18.13 -28.95
N GLU A 246 3.48 18.60 -27.72
CA GLU A 246 4.53 18.42 -26.71
C GLU A 246 4.45 17.03 -26.07
N LYS A 247 5.43 16.17 -26.37
CA LYS A 247 5.50 14.81 -25.82
C LYS A 247 6.65 14.67 -24.83
N LYS A 248 6.35 14.34 -23.58
CA LYS A 248 7.35 13.95 -22.58
C LYS A 248 7.54 12.44 -22.57
N LYS A 249 8.79 12.01 -22.37
CA LYS A 249 9.18 10.59 -22.32
C LYS A 249 9.16 10.08 -20.87
N ASP A 250 8.05 10.30 -20.17
CA ASP A 250 7.80 9.81 -18.81
C ASP A 250 6.57 8.88 -18.78
N MET A 251 6.30 8.28 -17.61
CA MET A 251 5.16 7.34 -17.46
C MET A 251 3.83 7.99 -17.84
N LEU A 252 3.62 9.24 -17.39
CA LEU A 252 2.40 9.98 -17.72
C LEU A 252 2.27 10.22 -19.23
N GLY A 253 3.35 10.58 -19.91
CA GLY A 253 3.37 10.70 -21.37
C GLY A 253 3.03 9.39 -22.08
N ALA A 254 3.52 8.25 -21.59
CA ALA A 254 3.19 6.95 -22.17
C ALA A 254 1.75 6.50 -21.88
N LEU A 255 1.20 6.83 -20.71
CA LEU A 255 -0.21 6.60 -20.39
C LEU A 255 -1.13 7.39 -21.32
N LEU A 256 -0.81 8.67 -21.58
CA LEU A 256 -1.57 9.53 -22.48
C LEU A 256 -1.44 9.12 -23.95
N ALA A 257 -0.30 8.56 -24.34
CA ALA A 257 -0.07 8.06 -25.71
C ALA A 257 -0.68 6.67 -25.96
N SER A 258 -1.18 5.97 -24.93
CA SER A 258 -1.83 4.68 -25.11
C SER A 258 -3.24 4.89 -25.67
N ASP A 259 -3.48 4.45 -26.90
CA ASP A 259 -4.72 4.71 -27.65
C ASP A 259 -5.61 3.45 -27.84
N ASP A 260 -5.30 2.34 -27.16
CA ASP A 260 -6.17 1.17 -27.25
C ASP A 260 -7.51 1.46 -26.57
N HIS A 261 -8.61 1.30 -27.32
CA HIS A 261 -9.99 1.45 -26.86
C HIS A 261 -10.36 2.86 -26.36
N GLY A 262 -9.75 3.91 -26.93
CA GLY A 262 -10.10 5.31 -26.62
C GLY A 262 -9.24 5.96 -25.52
N GLY A 263 -8.15 5.30 -25.14
CA GLY A 263 -7.20 5.78 -24.14
C GLY A 263 -7.71 5.73 -22.70
N PHE A 264 -6.83 6.09 -21.76
CA PHE A 264 -7.20 6.15 -20.35
C PHE A 264 -7.86 7.49 -20.00
N SER A 265 -8.92 7.42 -19.21
CA SER A 265 -9.55 8.59 -18.60
C SER A 265 -8.60 9.25 -17.58
N ASP A 266 -8.83 10.54 -17.31
CA ASP A 266 -8.04 11.25 -16.30
C ASP A 266 -8.16 10.59 -14.92
N GLU A 267 -9.32 10.03 -14.57
CA GLU A 267 -9.53 9.31 -13.31
C GLU A 267 -8.66 8.05 -13.22
N GLU A 268 -8.61 7.26 -14.30
CA GLU A 268 -7.77 6.06 -14.37
C GLU A 268 -6.28 6.38 -14.24
N ILE A 269 -5.82 7.42 -14.93
CA ILE A 269 -4.42 7.86 -14.86
C ILE A 269 -4.11 8.35 -13.43
N VAL A 270 -4.99 9.15 -12.82
CA VAL A 270 -4.78 9.66 -11.46
C VAL A 270 -4.71 8.52 -10.43
N ASP A 271 -5.66 7.60 -10.43
CA ASP A 271 -5.65 6.44 -9.53
C ASP A 271 -4.40 5.57 -9.71
N PHE A 272 -3.95 5.39 -10.96
CA PHE A 272 -2.72 4.66 -11.27
C PHE A 272 -1.46 5.39 -10.75
N LEU A 273 -1.36 6.71 -10.94
CA LEU A 273 -0.25 7.52 -10.41
C LEU A 273 -0.25 7.55 -8.88
N VAL A 274 -1.42 7.68 -8.25
CA VAL A 274 -1.56 7.56 -6.79
C VAL A 274 -1.00 6.21 -6.36
N ALA A 275 -1.34 5.11 -7.02
CA ALA A 275 -0.84 3.80 -6.60
C ALA A 275 0.69 3.65 -6.73
N LEU A 276 1.29 4.15 -7.81
CA LEU A 276 2.74 4.05 -8.00
C LEU A 276 3.55 4.94 -7.06
N LEU A 277 3.02 6.10 -6.68
CA LEU A 277 3.64 6.95 -5.66
C LEU A 277 3.78 6.21 -4.31
N VAL A 278 2.80 5.37 -3.93
CA VAL A 278 2.85 4.56 -2.70
C VAL A 278 4.02 3.59 -2.79
N ALA A 279 4.08 2.88 -3.92
CA ALA A 279 5.05 1.83 -4.15
C ALA A 279 6.49 2.36 -4.01
N GLY A 280 6.79 3.50 -4.62
CA GLY A 280 8.11 4.13 -4.54
C GLY A 280 8.41 4.80 -3.19
N TYR A 281 7.39 5.30 -2.49
CA TYR A 281 7.58 6.05 -1.25
C TYR A 281 7.97 5.18 -0.06
N GLU A 282 7.19 4.12 0.24
CA GLU A 282 7.32 3.39 1.52
C GLU A 282 8.35 2.24 1.44
N THR A 283 8.42 1.53 0.31
CA THR A 283 9.20 0.29 0.21
C THR A 283 10.71 0.56 0.10
N THR A 284 11.12 1.39 -0.85
CA THR A 284 12.53 1.73 -1.10
C THR A 284 13.14 2.50 0.06
N SER A 285 12.41 3.45 0.64
CA SER A 285 12.89 4.24 1.78
C SER A 285 13.11 3.39 3.03
N THR A 286 12.21 2.44 3.30
CA THR A 286 12.37 1.47 4.39
C THR A 286 13.58 0.58 4.14
N SER A 287 13.76 0.09 2.91
CA SER A 287 14.90 -0.75 2.55
C SER A 287 16.23 0.00 2.71
N MET A 288 16.31 1.26 2.25
CA MET A 288 17.47 2.14 2.44
C MET A 288 17.78 2.36 3.93
N THR A 289 16.76 2.64 4.72
CA THR A 289 16.91 2.89 6.16
C THR A 289 17.41 1.65 6.89
N LEU A 290 16.83 0.48 6.60
CA LEU A 290 17.27 -0.80 7.16
C LEU A 290 18.69 -1.16 6.73
N ALA A 291 19.05 -0.91 5.47
CA ALA A 291 20.41 -1.14 4.99
C ALA A 291 21.44 -0.33 5.78
N VAL A 292 21.20 0.98 5.96
CA VAL A 292 22.09 1.82 6.76
C VAL A 292 22.12 1.36 8.22
N LYS A 293 20.97 1.05 8.83
CA LYS A 293 20.90 0.54 10.22
C LYS A 293 21.74 -0.73 10.39
N PHE A 294 21.56 -1.73 9.53
CA PHE A 294 22.29 -3.00 9.66
C PHE A 294 23.78 -2.85 9.35
N LEU A 295 24.15 -1.97 8.41
CA LEU A 295 25.55 -1.67 8.12
C LEU A 295 26.24 -0.95 9.28
N THR A 296 25.57 -0.01 9.95
CA THR A 296 26.14 0.69 11.11
C THR A 296 26.27 -0.23 12.32
N GLU A 297 25.38 -1.21 12.47
CA GLU A 297 25.44 -2.24 13.51
C GLU A 297 26.40 -3.39 13.18
N THR A 298 26.89 -3.48 11.94
CA THR A 298 27.80 -4.54 11.46
C THR A 298 29.09 -3.95 10.87
N PRO A 299 30.05 -3.51 11.71
CA PRO A 299 31.23 -2.78 11.24
C PRO A 299 32.09 -3.53 10.21
N LEU A 300 32.17 -4.86 10.30
CA LEU A 300 32.91 -5.69 9.34
C LEU A 300 32.32 -5.60 7.93
N ALA A 301 30.99 -5.63 7.81
CA ALA A 301 30.32 -5.48 6.51
C ALA A 301 30.50 -4.06 5.97
N LEU A 302 30.36 -3.04 6.82
CA LEU A 302 30.60 -1.65 6.43
C LEU A 302 32.03 -1.40 5.93
N ALA A 303 33.03 -2.03 6.56
CA ALA A 303 34.43 -1.91 6.14
C ALA A 303 34.72 -2.54 4.77
N GLN A 304 33.93 -3.53 4.33
CA GLN A 304 34.11 -4.16 3.01
C GLN A 304 33.50 -3.36 1.85
N ILE A 305 32.54 -2.48 2.14
CA ILE A 305 31.84 -1.66 1.13
C ILE A 305 32.52 -0.31 0.91
N LYS A 306 33.31 0.17 1.88
CA LYS A 306 34.12 1.38 1.77
C LYS A 306 35.34 1.17 0.88
#